data_AF-A0A959JSV5-F1
#
_entry.id   AF-A0A959JSV5-F1
#
_cell.length_a   1.000
_cell.length_b   1.000
_cell.length_c   1.000
_cell.angle_alpha   90.00
_cell.angle_beta   90.00
_cell.angle_gamma   90.00
#
_symmetry.space_group_name_H-M   'P 1'
#
loop_
_entity.id
_entity.type
_entity.pdbx_description
1 polymer ?
#
loop_
_entity_poly.entity_id
_entity_poly.type
_entity_poly.pdbx_seq_one_letter_code
_entity_poly.pdbx_strand_id
1 'polypeptide(L)' 'MDYRRLGKSGLQVGALSLGSWLTFGKQISDDVAERLMATAYDHGVNFFDNAEGYAHG' A
#
# COMPACT_ATOMS: atom_id res chain seq x y z
N MET A 1 14.02 2.32 -4.82
CA MET A 1 13.41 1.36 -3.89
C MET A 1 14.35 0.18 -3.69
N ASP A 2 14.52 -0.29 -2.46
CA ASP A 2 15.23 -1.55 -2.17
C ASP A 2 14.22 -2.70 -2.10
N TYR A 3 14.45 -3.77 -2.86
CA TYR A 3 13.57 -4.95 -2.86
C TYR A 3 14.20 -6.10 -2.09
N ARG A 4 13.39 -6.82 -1.30
CA ARG A 4 13.79 -7.98 -0.50
C ARG A 4 12.80 -9.12 -0.65
N ARG A 5 13.25 -10.36 -0.40
CA ARG A 5 12.35 -11.52 -0.39
C ARG A 5 11.40 -11.45 0.80
N LEU A 6 10.13 -11.77 0.58
CA LEU A 6 9.15 -11.92 1.66
C LEU A 6 9.38 -13.26 2.37
N GLY A 7 10.18 -13.21 3.44
CA GLY A 7 10.61 -14.40 4.17
C GLY A 7 11.39 -15.37 3.27
N LYS A 8 11.01 -16.67 3.32
CA LYS A 8 11.62 -17.72 2.49
C LYS A 8 10.97 -17.87 1.11
N SER A 9 9.92 -17.11 0.81
CA SER A 9 9.24 -17.17 -0.49
C SER A 9 10.10 -16.55 -1.60
N GLY A 10 9.74 -16.78 -2.87
CA GLY A 10 10.38 -16.12 -4.01
C GLY A 10 9.88 -14.69 -4.27
N LEU A 11 8.82 -14.26 -3.57
CA LEU A 11 8.17 -12.98 -3.79
C LEU A 11 9.10 -11.83 -3.33
N GLN A 12 9.35 -10.88 -4.22
CA GLN A 12 10.11 -9.67 -3.89
C GLN A 12 9.17 -8.51 -3.60
N VAL A 13 9.32 -7.93 -2.41
CA VAL A 13 8.58 -6.74 -1.98
C VAL A 13 9.56 -5.62 -1.66
N GLY A 14 9.11 -4.39 -1.87
CA GLY A 14 9.85 -3.21 -1.48
C GLY A 14 10.09 -3.15 0.04
N ALA A 15 11.14 -2.46 0.45
CA ALA A 15 11.47 -2.24 1.85
C ALA A 15 10.40 -1.44 2.63
N LEU A 16 9.56 -0.71 1.90
CA LEU A 16 8.41 0.06 2.39
C LEU A 16 7.15 -0.39 1.62
N SER A 17 6.00 -0.32 2.29
CA SER A 17 4.67 -0.59 1.74
C SER A 17 3.70 0.54 2.04
N LEU A 18 2.58 0.59 1.33
CA LEU A 18 1.48 1.51 1.61
C LEU A 18 0.29 0.72 2.16
N GLY A 19 -0.11 1.02 3.40
CA GLY A 19 -1.29 0.44 4.04
C GLY A 19 -2.46 1.42 4.05
N SER A 20 -3.68 0.88 3.99
CA SER A 20 -4.93 1.65 3.89
C SER A 20 -5.65 1.89 5.23
N TRP A 21 -5.16 1.31 6.34
CA TRP A 21 -5.84 1.37 7.64
C TRP A 21 -6.09 2.82 8.10
N LEU A 22 -7.31 3.10 8.55
CA LEU A 22 -7.86 4.40 8.97
C LEU A 22 -8.05 5.44 7.85
N THR A 23 -7.22 5.41 6.82
CA THR A 23 -7.18 6.45 5.80
C THR A 23 -8.20 6.22 4.70
N PHE A 24 -8.07 5.14 3.94
CA PHE A 24 -8.83 4.92 2.71
C PHE A 24 -10.29 4.58 3.05
N GLY A 25 -11.23 5.12 2.29
CA GLY A 25 -12.67 4.93 2.51
C GLY A 25 -13.20 5.58 3.80
N LYS A 26 -12.39 6.37 4.52
CA LYS A 26 -12.80 6.99 5.79
C LYS A 26 -12.25 8.40 6.01
N GLN A 27 -10.95 8.55 6.27
CA GLN A 27 -10.37 9.81 6.73
C GLN A 27 -9.96 10.73 5.57
N ILE A 28 -9.63 10.17 4.40
CA ILE A 28 -9.25 10.92 3.21
C ILE A 28 -10.22 10.65 2.06
N SER A 29 -10.31 11.58 1.11
CA SER A 29 -11.08 11.37 -0.12
C SER A 29 -10.37 10.41 -1.08
N ASP A 30 -11.15 9.84 -2.00
CA ASP A 30 -10.63 8.93 -3.02
C ASP A 30 -9.59 9.60 -3.92
N ASP A 31 -9.75 10.88 -4.28
CA ASP A 31 -8.74 11.65 -5.03
C ASP A 31 -7.38 11.72 -4.30
N VAL A 32 -7.41 11.84 -2.97
CA VAL A 32 -6.18 11.85 -2.16
C VAL A 32 -5.60 10.45 -2.09
N ALA A 33 -6.45 9.43 -1.91
CA ALA A 33 -6.03 8.03 -1.89
C ALA A 33 -5.37 7.61 -3.22
N GLU A 34 -5.95 7.99 -4.36
CA GLU A 34 -5.40 7.75 -5.69
C GLU A 34 -4.03 8.42 -5.85
N ARG A 35 -3.90 9.69 -5.46
CA ARG A 35 -2.62 10.40 -5.51
C ARG A 35 -1.54 9.75 -4.63
N LEU A 36 -1.91 9.25 -3.46
CA LEU A 36 -1.00 8.52 -2.58
C LEU A 36 -0.57 7.19 -3.20
N MET A 37 -1.50 6.43 -3.79
CA MET A 37 -1.22 5.20 -4.52
C MET A 37 -0.26 5.44 -5.70
N ALA A 38 -0.55 6.43 -6.53
CA ALA A 38 0.28 6.80 -7.68
C ALA A 38 1.68 7.22 -7.24
N THR A 39 1.79 8.10 -6.23
CA THR A 39 3.08 8.55 -5.70
C THR A 39 3.89 7.37 -5.14
N ALA A 40 3.27 6.49 -4.36
CA ALA A 40 3.94 5.31 -3.82
C ALA A 40 4.46 4.41 -4.94
N TYR A 41 3.64 4.16 -5.96
CA TYR A 41 3.99 3.35 -7.11
C TYR A 41 5.15 3.95 -7.92
N ASP A 42 5.10 5.26 -8.22
CA ASP A 42 6.15 5.99 -8.94
C ASP A 42 7.51 5.94 -8.22
N HIS A 43 7.50 5.84 -6.88
CA HIS A 43 8.69 5.66 -6.06
C HIS A 43 9.11 4.19 -5.84
N GLY A 44 8.42 3.25 -6.49
CA GLY A 44 8.76 1.83 -6.54
C GLY A 44 8.10 0.96 -5.48
N VAL A 45 7.12 1.48 -4.71
CA VAL A 45 6.30 0.63 -3.82
C VAL A 45 5.52 -0.36 -4.66
N ASN A 46 5.68 -1.65 -4.36
CA ASN A 46 5.01 -2.75 -5.05
C ASN A 46 4.17 -3.62 -4.10
N PHE A 47 4.07 -3.24 -2.82
CA PHE A 47 3.27 -3.94 -1.83
C PHE A 47 2.29 -2.97 -1.18
N PHE A 48 1.01 -3.28 -1.34
CA PHE A 48 -0.13 -2.49 -0.87
C PHE A 48 -1.00 -3.39 0.00
N ASP A 49 -1.33 -2.91 1.20
CA ASP A 49 -2.02 -3.68 2.24
C ASP A 49 -3.43 -3.11 2.51
N ASN A 50 -4.41 -3.99 2.63
CA ASN A 50 -5.81 -3.66 2.93
C ASN A 50 -6.51 -4.83 3.66
N ALA A 51 -7.70 -4.60 4.23
CA ALA A 51 -8.47 -5.61 4.93
C ALA A 51 -9.98 -5.33 4.91
N GLU A 52 -10.82 -6.38 4.90
CA GLU A 52 -12.29 -6.29 4.91
C GLU A 52 -12.88 -5.50 6.10
N GLY A 53 -12.14 -5.45 7.21
CA GLY A 53 -12.51 -4.68 8.39
C GLY A 53 -12.21 -3.19 8.29
N TYR A 54 -11.44 -2.75 7.29
CA TYR A 54 -11.09 -1.35 7.11
C TYR A 54 -12.26 -0.64 6.42
N ALA A 55 -12.79 0.40 7.05
CA ALA A 55 -13.92 1.19 6.53
C ALA A 55 -15.19 0.38 6.16
N HIS A 56 -15.34 -0.85 6.68
CA HIS A 56 -16.42 -1.78 6.32
C HIS A 56 -16.40 -2.20 4.83
N GLY A 57 -15.20 -2.40 4.25
CA GLY A 57 -14.99 -2.83 2.85
C GLY A 57 -13.81 -3.75 2.63
#